data_AF-A0A2G9GVG3-F1
#
_entry.id   AF-A0A2G9GVG3-F1
#
_cell.length_a   1.000
_cell.length_b   1.000
_cell.length_c   1.000
_cell.angle_alpha   90.00
_cell.angle_beta   90.00
_cell.angle_gamma   90.00
#
_symmetry.space_group_name_H-M   'P 1'
#
loop_
_entity.id
_entity.type
_entity.pdbx_description
1 polymer ?
#
loop_
_entity_poly.entity_id
_entity_poly.type
_entity_poly.pdbx_seq_one_letter_code
_entity_poly.pdbx_strand_id
1 'polypeptide(L)'
;MDCSEAVEDYCDAWAVGCERIPKNVPSFTDNLDRYFIILEVEKTIPKIHNIDKEDHQGEFVEVESTNSLTFWVSCPRSDKDNLSKEMISSMLTSAGVPLHKQEYMVDKISSQADQIANAECNKGSKILPMFVFISIVACLCMSGETNDDYHDGKGD
;
A
#
# COMPACT_ATOMS: atom_id res chain seq x y z
N MET A 1 -1.51 -4.10 -22.69
CA MET A 1 -2.29 -5.24 -22.18
C MET A 1 -3.05 -4.72 -20.98
N ASP A 2 -4.37 -4.78 -21.04
CA ASP A 2 -5.28 -4.30 -20.01
C ASP A 2 -5.51 -5.46 -19.04
N CYS A 3 -5.13 -5.32 -17.77
CA CYS A 3 -5.32 -6.34 -16.73
C CYS A 3 -6.81 -6.32 -16.31
N SER A 4 -7.69 -6.98 -17.08
CA SER A 4 -9.15 -6.86 -16.98
C SER A 4 -9.88 -8.02 -16.27
N GLU A 5 -9.18 -8.92 -15.57
CA GLU A 5 -9.86 -9.94 -14.73
C GLU A 5 -10.03 -9.45 -13.29
N ALA A 6 -11.29 -9.38 -12.88
CA ALA A 6 -11.79 -8.73 -11.68
C ALA A 6 -11.60 -9.61 -10.43
N VAL A 7 -10.40 -9.57 -9.88
CA VAL A 7 -10.25 -9.74 -8.43
C VAL A 7 -9.90 -8.36 -7.89
N GLU A 8 -10.86 -7.72 -7.23
CA GLU A 8 -10.75 -6.32 -6.81
C GLU A 8 -9.63 -6.16 -5.78
N ASP A 9 -8.69 -5.26 -6.06
CA ASP A 9 -7.69 -4.85 -5.07
C ASP A 9 -8.39 -4.21 -3.87
N TYR A 10 -7.97 -4.56 -2.66
CA TYR A 10 -8.54 -4.05 -1.42
C TYR A 10 -7.58 -3.09 -0.71
N CYS A 11 -8.12 -2.04 -0.11
CA CYS A 11 -7.38 -1.05 0.65
C CYS A 11 -8.28 -0.48 1.74
N ASP A 12 -7.78 -0.55 2.96
CA ASP A 12 -8.40 0.08 4.10
C ASP A 12 -7.36 0.76 4.98
N ALA A 13 -7.79 1.82 5.65
CA ALA A 13 -6.95 2.60 6.52
C ALA A 13 -7.77 3.02 7.74
N TRP A 14 -7.17 2.96 8.93
CA TRP A 14 -7.86 3.34 10.16
C TRP A 14 -6.91 3.83 11.25
N ALA A 15 -7.46 4.56 12.21
CA ALA A 15 -6.74 4.91 13.43
C ALA A 15 -6.52 3.66 14.28
N VAL A 16 -5.30 3.47 14.78
CA VAL A 16 -5.03 2.42 15.77
C VAL A 16 -4.72 3.02 17.13
N GLY A 17 -4.73 2.22 18.18
CA GLY A 17 -4.40 2.72 19.50
C GLY A 17 -2.90 3.01 19.64
N CYS A 18 -2.57 3.84 20.64
CA CYS A 18 -1.18 4.24 20.93
C CYS A 18 -0.27 3.06 21.28
N GLU A 19 -0.82 1.89 21.64
CA GLU A 19 -0.07 0.66 21.91
C GLU A 19 0.71 0.13 20.69
N ARG A 20 0.33 0.54 19.48
CA ARG A 20 1.04 0.20 18.24
C ARG A 20 2.28 1.08 18.00
N ILE A 21 2.40 2.22 18.68
CA ILE A 21 3.55 3.12 18.53
C ILE A 21 4.79 2.45 19.15
N PRO A 22 5.93 2.37 18.45
CA PRO A 22 7.13 1.75 18.99
C PRO A 22 7.64 2.54 20.19
N LYS A 23 8.12 1.83 21.22
CA LYS A 23 8.66 2.45 22.45
C LYS A 23 9.84 3.38 22.16
N ASN A 24 10.62 3.06 21.13
CA ASN A 24 11.76 3.84 20.68
C ASN A 24 11.33 4.78 19.55
N VAL A 25 10.55 5.80 19.88
CA VAL A 25 10.19 6.86 18.92
C VAL A 25 11.48 7.58 18.50
N PRO A 26 11.71 7.80 17.19
CA PRO A 26 12.87 8.57 16.74
C PRO A 26 12.92 9.94 17.41
N SER A 27 14.12 10.40 17.77
CA SER A 27 14.29 11.74 18.33
C SER A 27 14.10 12.77 17.22
N PHE A 28 12.92 13.36 17.15
CA PHE A 28 12.65 14.49 16.25
C PHE A 28 13.13 15.78 16.90
N THR A 29 13.95 16.55 16.18
CA THR A 29 14.40 17.89 16.63
C THR A 29 13.36 18.97 16.38
N ASP A 30 12.31 18.66 15.64
CA ASP A 30 11.20 19.55 15.35
C ASP A 30 10.01 19.28 16.27
N ASN A 31 9.20 20.31 16.52
CA ASN A 31 7.98 20.23 17.33
C ASN A 31 6.75 19.87 16.48
N LEU A 32 6.95 19.17 15.36
CA LEU A 32 5.87 18.87 14.42
C LEU A 32 5.05 17.67 14.88
N ASP A 33 3.75 17.74 14.64
CA ASP A 33 2.86 16.59 14.74
C ASP A 33 3.18 15.61 13.60
N ARG A 34 3.01 14.31 13.87
CA ARG A 34 3.40 13.25 12.93
C ARG A 34 2.40 12.12 12.88
N TYR A 35 2.24 11.53 11.71
CA TYR A 35 1.73 10.19 11.57
C TYR A 35 2.80 9.16 11.88
N PHE A 36 2.41 8.11 12.61
CA PHE A 36 3.12 6.84 12.63
C PHE A 36 2.29 5.84 11.83
N ILE A 37 2.75 5.50 10.63
CA ILE A 37 1.99 4.70 9.68
C ILE A 37 2.58 3.30 9.64
N ILE A 38 1.75 2.28 9.86
CA ILE A 38 2.06 0.88 9.56
C ILE A 38 1.34 0.55 8.26
N LEU A 39 2.09 0.14 7.23
CA LEU A 39 1.57 -0.25 5.93
C LEU A 39 1.86 -1.73 5.70
N GLU A 40 0.80 -2.53 5.65
CA GLU A 40 0.85 -3.94 5.31
C GLU A 40 0.26 -4.16 3.92
N VAL A 41 1.03 -4.81 3.05
CA VAL A 41 0.63 -5.14 1.68
C VAL A 41 0.72 -6.65 1.51
N GLU A 42 -0.42 -7.27 1.29
CA GLU A 42 -0.57 -8.65 0.87
C GLU A 42 -0.67 -8.71 -0.65
N LYS A 43 0.15 -9.57 -1.27
CA LYS A 43 0.08 -9.84 -2.71
C LYS A 43 -0.40 -11.27 -2.92
N THR A 44 -1.41 -11.42 -3.76
CA THR A 44 -2.03 -12.71 -4.01
C THR A 44 -2.00 -13.11 -5.48
N ILE A 45 -1.82 -14.39 -5.80
CA ILE A 45 -1.86 -14.91 -7.17
C ILE A 45 -3.14 -15.75 -7.34
N PRO A 46 -3.91 -15.56 -8.44
CA PRO A 46 -5.01 -16.44 -8.79
C PRO A 46 -4.50 -17.86 -9.08
N LYS A 47 -5.00 -18.89 -8.38
CA LYS A 47 -4.73 -20.28 -8.77
C LYS A 47 -5.67 -20.69 -9.90
N ILE A 48 -5.22 -20.56 -11.15
CA ILE A 48 -5.87 -21.22 -12.27
C ILE A 48 -5.63 -22.72 -12.11
N HIS A 49 -6.61 -23.46 -11.58
CA HIS A 49 -6.58 -24.91 -11.69
C HIS A 49 -6.74 -25.27 -13.17
N ASN A 50 -5.71 -25.87 -13.75
CA ASN A 50 -5.85 -26.58 -15.01
C ASN A 50 -6.97 -27.60 -14.82
N ILE A 51 -8.06 -27.41 -15.56
CA ILE A 51 -9.28 -28.20 -15.50
C ILE A 51 -8.93 -29.62 -15.91
N ASP A 52 -8.74 -30.48 -14.94
CA ASP A 52 -9.07 -31.89 -15.06
C ASP A 52 -9.99 -32.26 -13.90
N LYS A 53 -11.28 -32.36 -14.26
CA LYS A 53 -12.39 -33.03 -13.56
C LYS A 53 -13.12 -32.22 -12.48
N GLU A 54 -14.35 -31.87 -12.86
CA GLU A 54 -15.57 -32.05 -12.07
C GLU A 54 -15.39 -32.02 -10.55
N ASP A 55 -15.21 -30.83 -9.99
CA ASP A 55 -15.85 -30.51 -8.71
C ASP A 55 -15.93 -29.00 -8.52
N HIS A 56 -17.10 -28.54 -8.09
CA HIS A 56 -17.37 -27.16 -7.74
C HIS A 56 -16.49 -26.74 -6.57
N GLN A 57 -15.38 -26.06 -6.83
CA GLN A 57 -14.52 -25.53 -5.78
C GLN A 57 -14.06 -24.13 -6.18
N GLY A 58 -14.32 -23.19 -5.27
CA GLY A 58 -14.24 -21.74 -5.51
C GLY A 58 -12.89 -21.29 -6.04
N GLU A 59 -12.88 -20.08 -6.58
CA GLU A 59 -11.67 -19.39 -7.00
C GLU A 59 -10.72 -19.29 -5.80
N PHE A 60 -9.69 -20.14 -5.77
CA PHE A 60 -8.71 -20.13 -4.69
C PHE A 60 -7.61 -19.13 -5.02
N VAL A 61 -7.45 -18.16 -4.13
CA VAL A 61 -6.40 -17.15 -4.19
C VAL A 61 -5.29 -17.56 -3.21
N GLU A 62 -4.03 -17.60 -3.65
CA GLU A 62 -2.88 -17.89 -2.79
C GLU A 62 -2.10 -16.62 -2.45
N VAL A 63 -1.76 -16.44 -1.18
CA VAL A 63 -0.87 -15.37 -0.73
C VAL A 63 0.56 -15.69 -1.18
N GLU A 64 1.08 -14.87 -2.08
CA GLU A 64 2.45 -14.96 -2.59
C GLU A 64 3.43 -14.32 -1.60
N SER A 65 3.07 -13.17 -1.05
CA SER A 65 3.92 -12.40 -0.15
C SER A 65 3.12 -11.43 0.71
N THR A 66 3.70 -11.09 1.86
CA THR A 66 3.22 -10.02 2.73
C THR A 66 4.40 -9.13 3.10
N ASN A 67 4.29 -7.84 2.77
CA ASN A 67 5.29 -6.83 3.09
C ASN A 67 4.72 -5.87 4.14
N SER A 68 5.48 -5.62 5.21
CA SER A 68 5.12 -4.67 6.25
C SER A 68 6.19 -3.59 6.35
N LEU A 69 5.80 -2.33 6.19
CA LEU A 69 6.67 -1.16 6.31
C LEU A 69 6.10 -0.16 7.33
N THR A 70 6.98 0.61 7.95
CA THR A 70 6.58 1.67 8.89
C THR A 70 7.14 3.01 8.47
N PHE A 71 6.33 4.06 8.55
CA PHE A 71 6.69 5.40 8.15
C PHE A 71 6.42 6.43 9.25
N TRP A 72 7.28 7.43 9.31
CA TRP A 72 7.12 8.62 10.14
C TRP A 72 6.94 9.82 9.23
N VAL A 73 5.75 10.38 9.17
CA VAL A 73 5.41 11.46 8.23
C VAL A 73 4.88 12.65 8.98
N SER A 74 5.26 13.87 8.58
CA SER A 74 4.73 15.09 9.19
C SER A 74 3.23 15.22 8.96
N CYS A 75 2.50 15.68 9.97
CA CYS A 75 1.08 15.98 9.93
C CYS A 75 0.89 17.49 10.17
N PRO A 76 0.51 18.27 9.14
CA PRO A 76 0.36 19.72 9.27
C PRO A 76 -0.85 20.15 10.12
N ARG A 77 -1.81 19.25 10.38
CA ARG A 77 -3.08 19.54 11.08
C ARG A 77 -3.94 20.58 10.35
N SER A 78 -4.06 20.39 9.05
CA SER A 78 -4.96 21.14 8.19
C SER A 78 -6.36 20.51 8.17
N ASP A 79 -7.37 21.23 7.68
CA ASP A 79 -8.70 20.63 7.49
C ASP A 79 -8.69 19.49 6.47
N LYS A 80 -7.78 19.54 5.49
CA LYS A 80 -7.56 18.55 4.43
C LYS A 80 -6.09 18.44 4.04
N ASP A 81 -5.76 17.41 3.27
CA ASP A 81 -4.42 17.17 2.71
C ASP A 81 -3.34 17.04 3.79
N ASN A 82 -3.69 16.43 4.94
CA ASN A 82 -2.72 16.18 6.01
C ASN A 82 -1.64 15.17 5.63
N LEU A 83 -1.89 14.39 4.58
CA LEU A 83 -0.94 13.46 4.00
C LEU A 83 -1.03 13.59 2.47
N SER A 84 0.05 14.07 1.85
CA SER A 84 0.03 14.39 0.41
C SER A 84 -0.04 13.13 -0.45
N LYS A 85 -0.69 13.25 -1.61
CA LYS A 85 -0.85 12.13 -2.55
C LYS A 85 0.50 11.57 -3.03
N GLU A 86 1.48 12.45 -3.25
CA GLU A 86 2.84 12.05 -3.65
C GLU A 86 3.53 11.23 -2.56
N MET A 87 3.36 11.62 -1.30
CA MET A 87 3.90 10.86 -0.17
C MET A 87 3.25 9.49 -0.06
N ILE A 88 1.92 9.41 -0.22
CA ILE A 88 1.19 8.14 -0.18
C ILE A 88 1.66 7.24 -1.32
N SER A 89 1.71 7.75 -2.55
CA SER A 89 2.19 7.00 -3.72
C SER A 89 3.64 6.51 -3.52
N SER A 90 4.51 7.31 -2.90
CA SER A 90 5.87 6.89 -2.55
C SER A 90 5.89 5.73 -1.54
N MET A 91 5.06 5.79 -0.49
CA MET A 91 4.93 4.69 0.49
C MET A 91 4.41 3.40 -0.16
N LEU A 92 3.37 3.51 -1.00
CA LEU A 92 2.79 2.39 -1.73
C LEU A 92 3.81 1.74 -2.67
N THR A 93 4.55 2.54 -3.42
CA THR A 93 5.63 2.07 -4.30
C THR A 93 6.72 1.37 -3.51
N SER A 94 7.12 1.94 -2.36
CA SER A 94 8.12 1.32 -1.46
C SER A 94 7.66 -0.04 -0.91
N ALA A 95 6.35 -0.22 -0.73
CA ALA A 95 5.75 -1.47 -0.29
C ALA A 95 5.49 -2.49 -1.42
N GLY A 96 5.82 -2.12 -2.67
CA GLY A 96 5.67 -2.99 -3.85
C GLY A 96 4.32 -2.91 -4.55
N VAL A 97 3.49 -1.91 -4.25
CA VAL A 97 2.21 -1.69 -4.95
C VAL A 97 2.47 -1.05 -6.32
N PRO A 98 2.01 -1.65 -7.43
CA PRO A 98 2.19 -1.10 -8.78
C PRO A 98 1.47 0.23 -8.98
N LEU A 99 2.09 1.19 -9.69
CA LEU A 99 1.53 2.55 -9.90
C LEU A 99 0.11 2.56 -10.46
N HIS A 100 -0.20 1.67 -11.41
CA HIS A 100 -1.54 1.60 -12.03
C HIS A 100 -2.64 1.11 -11.07
N LYS A 101 -2.29 0.60 -9.88
CA LYS A 101 -3.23 0.17 -8.84
C LYS A 101 -3.39 1.21 -7.71
N GLN A 102 -2.56 2.26 -7.70
CA GLN A 102 -2.46 3.16 -6.55
C GLN A 102 -3.56 4.22 -6.48
N GLU A 103 -4.20 4.59 -7.59
CA GLU A 103 -5.06 5.78 -7.67
C GLU A 103 -6.13 5.82 -6.57
N TYR A 104 -6.94 4.77 -6.46
CA TYR A 104 -8.00 4.73 -5.45
C TYR A 104 -7.42 4.60 -4.02
N MET A 105 -6.31 3.88 -3.86
CA MET A 105 -5.66 3.65 -2.56
C MET A 105 -5.10 4.96 -2.00
N VAL A 106 -4.53 5.79 -2.87
CA VAL A 106 -4.05 7.14 -2.53
C VAL A 106 -5.18 7.99 -1.98
N ASP A 107 -6.32 8.02 -2.66
CA ASP A 107 -7.47 8.81 -2.23
C ASP A 107 -8.07 8.28 -0.91
N LYS A 108 -8.16 6.95 -0.76
CA LYS A 108 -8.64 6.29 0.47
C LYS A 108 -7.76 6.65 1.68
N ILE A 109 -6.44 6.49 1.55
CA ILE A 109 -5.47 6.76 2.62
C ILE A 109 -5.43 8.27 2.94
N SER A 110 -5.50 9.13 1.93
CA SER A 110 -5.52 10.59 2.12
C SER A 110 -6.75 11.02 2.90
N SER A 111 -7.94 10.55 2.50
CA SER A 111 -9.19 10.84 3.22
C SER A 111 -9.15 10.35 4.66
N GLN A 112 -8.59 9.16 4.88
CA GLN A 112 -8.48 8.62 6.23
C GLN A 112 -7.51 9.44 7.09
N ALA A 113 -6.36 9.85 6.54
CA ALA A 113 -5.42 10.71 7.25
C ALA A 113 -6.12 11.99 7.74
N ASP A 114 -6.90 12.65 6.89
CA ASP A 114 -7.66 13.85 7.27
C ASP A 114 -8.67 13.57 8.40
N GLN A 115 -9.37 12.43 8.35
CA GLN A 115 -10.27 12.04 9.43
C GLN A 115 -9.52 11.80 10.75
N ILE A 116 -8.37 11.14 10.70
CA ILE A 116 -7.54 10.86 11.89
C ILE A 116 -6.99 12.15 12.48
N ALA A 117 -6.44 13.05 11.67
CA ALA A 117 -5.92 14.34 12.12
C ALA A 117 -6.99 15.22 12.76
N ASN A 118 -8.22 15.16 12.29
CA ASN A 118 -9.29 16.05 12.75
C ASN A 118 -10.22 15.41 13.79
N ALA A 119 -10.04 14.12 14.09
CA ALA A 119 -10.81 13.44 15.12
C ALA A 119 -10.62 14.10 16.50
N GLU A 120 -11.71 14.25 17.25
CA GLU A 120 -11.68 14.92 18.56
C GLU A 120 -10.78 14.23 19.58
N CYS A 121 -10.74 12.90 19.56
CA CYS A 121 -9.88 12.09 20.42
C CYS A 121 -8.37 12.31 20.15
N ASN A 122 -8.02 12.88 18.99
CA ASN A 122 -6.66 13.14 18.56
C ASN A 122 -6.23 14.60 18.75
N LYS A 123 -7.10 15.45 19.31
CA LYS A 123 -6.78 16.84 19.65
C LYS A 123 -5.70 16.85 20.74
N GLY A 124 -4.52 17.38 20.41
CA GLY A 124 -3.38 17.49 21.33
C GLY A 124 -2.39 16.32 21.31
N SER A 125 -2.69 15.22 20.61
CA SER A 125 -1.73 14.14 20.39
C SER A 125 -0.64 14.55 19.40
N LYS A 126 0.63 14.46 19.77
CA LYS A 126 1.73 14.74 18.81
C LYS A 126 1.93 13.64 17.76
N ILE A 127 1.55 12.41 18.10
CA ILE A 127 1.71 11.25 17.22
C ILE A 127 0.34 10.66 16.95
N LEU A 128 0.05 10.48 15.66
CA LEU A 128 -1.20 9.94 15.13
C LEU A 128 -0.92 8.57 14.51
N PRO A 129 -1.18 7.47 15.22
CA PRO A 129 -0.95 6.15 14.68
C PRO A 129 -2.05 5.79 13.67
N MET A 130 -1.63 5.39 12.46
CA MET A 130 -2.49 4.92 11.38
C MET A 130 -2.02 3.55 10.93
N PHE A 131 -2.96 2.66 10.67
CA PHE A 131 -2.69 1.38 10.04
C PHE A 131 -3.35 1.36 8.67
N VAL A 132 -2.63 0.85 7.68
CA VAL A 132 -3.07 0.72 6.30
C VAL A 132 -2.86 -0.74 5.90
N PHE A 133 -3.93 -1.39 5.47
CA PHE A 133 -3.89 -2.73 4.91
C PHE A 133 -4.28 -2.69 3.45
N ILE A 134 -3.51 -3.39 2.63
CA ILE A 134 -3.75 -3.52 1.20
C ILE A 134 -3.63 -4.98 0.83
N SER A 135 -4.59 -5.49 0.07
CA SER A 135 -4.49 -6.77 -0.61
C SER A 135 -4.56 -6.53 -2.10
N ILE A 136 -3.47 -6.78 -2.81
CA ILE A 136 -3.41 -6.67 -4.26
C ILE A 136 -3.29 -8.02 -4.93
N VAL A 137 -3.94 -8.14 -6.07
CA VAL A 137 -3.82 -9.32 -6.92
C VAL A 137 -2.64 -9.10 -7.86
N ALA A 138 -1.75 -10.08 -7.97
CA ALA A 138 -0.60 -10.03 -8.87
C ALA A 138 -1.09 -9.85 -10.32
N CYS A 139 -0.70 -8.75 -10.97
CA CYS A 139 -0.93 -8.54 -12.40
C CYS A 139 0.32 -8.99 -13.18
N LEU A 140 0.11 -9.51 -14.39
CA LEU A 140 1.16 -10.00 -15.31
C LEU A 140 2.15 -8.90 -15.72
N CYS A 141 1.87 -7.62 -15.46
CA CYS A 141 2.84 -6.53 -15.64
C CYS A 141 4.03 -6.62 -14.65
N MET A 142 3.95 -7.48 -13.63
CA MET A 142 5.02 -7.70 -12.64
C MET A 142 6.05 -8.74 -13.08
N SER A 143 5.77 -9.54 -14.12
CA SER A 143 6.75 -10.45 -14.73
C SER A 143 7.51 -9.70 -15.82
N GLY A 144 8.46 -8.87 -15.39
CA GLY A 144 9.46 -8.30 -16.28
C GLY A 144 10.40 -9.38 -16.81
N GLU A 145 9.98 -10.12 -17.84
CA GLU A 145 10.94 -10.68 -18.79
C GLU A 145 11.45 -9.50 -19.62
N THR A 146 12.53 -8.88 -19.16
CA THR A 146 13.42 -8.15 -20.06
C THR A 146 13.97 -9.17 -21.04
N ASN A 147 13.29 -9.33 -22.18
CA ASN A 147 13.92 -9.90 -23.37
C ASN A 147 14.97 -8.89 -23.84
N ASP A 148 16.12 -8.90 -23.15
CA ASP A 148 17.37 -8.35 -23.62
C ASP A 148 17.90 -9.28 -24.73
N ASP A 149 17.19 -9.36 -25.85
CA ASP A 149 17.74 -9.95 -27.06
C ASP A 149 18.73 -8.94 -27.66
N TYR A 150 19.97 -9.08 -27.19
CA TYR A 150 21.18 -8.74 -27.92
C TYR A 150 21.09 -9.26 -29.35
N HIS A 151 20.87 -8.38 -30.32
CA HIS A 151 21.38 -8.59 -31.67
C HIS A 151 22.63 -7.73 -31.87
N ASP A 152 23.75 -8.28 -31.38
CA ASP A 152 25.06 -8.07 -31.99
C ASP A 152 25.06 -8.73 -33.38
N GLY A 153 25.47 -7.98 -34.39
CA GLY A 153 25.33 -8.35 -35.80
C GLY A 153 26.15 -7.43 -36.70
N LYS A 154 27.47 -7.62 -36.64
CA LYS A 154 28.54 -7.05 -37.49
C LYS A 154 28.29 -7.10 -39.01
N GLY A 155 28.94 -6.17 -39.71
CA GLY A 155 29.58 -6.34 -41.03
C GLY A 155 28.62 -6.31 -42.22
N ASP A 156 28.83 -5.54 -43.29
CA ASP A 156 30.03 -4.92 -43.85
C ASP A 156 29.75 -3.49 -44.37
#